data_AF-A0A7C4CJH5-F1
#
_entry.id   AF-A0A7C4CJH5-F1
#
_cell.length_a   1.000
_cell.length_b   1.000
_cell.length_c   1.000
_cell.angle_alpha   90.00
_cell.angle_beta   90.00
_cell.angle_gamma   90.00
#
_symmetry.space_group_name_H-M   'P 1'
#
loop_
_entity.id
_entity.type
_entity.pdbx_description
1 polymer ?
#
loop_
_entity_poly.entity_id
_entity_poly.type
_entity_poly.pdbx_seq_one_letter_code
_entity_poly.pdbx_strand_id
1 'polypeptide(L)'
;MINGDLLQLVKEFTPNEFVEEVFINYPPFTIVEEPDGQDLVIVAWNEKSIQVLNRLLSNNKNYVKKLREDVFVIERLSMIDALIKFSWIIRMSWKNEEVYLLWALLNSYMRTSDQESLKHTLMKEFNIEYEKGLAKLGIDITISHDNLLESLSNKLDMQMSSTPPILLQKIIDRLCIHGDLTVEELSRRIIREGVSTSTLYKALSRLKKENYVRVVKHVRISSRGPMRELLASNCGKCLYNYSSHDACYKSSLNQLSAIVYTFYNRTLTSRDLEKLYIEFRSIPYPQRVIKRINNILVSLNVIRSKLEDRLTSSILHRIQATTGIKII
;
A
#
# COMPACT_ATOMS: atom_id res chain seq x y z
N MET A 1 2.89 -10.88 17.50
CA MET A 1 3.74 -9.82 18.07
C MET A 1 4.04 -8.82 16.98
N ILE A 2 3.64 -7.58 17.21
CA ILE A 2 3.92 -6.45 16.32
C ILE A 2 5.43 -6.34 16.13
N ASN A 3 5.88 -6.25 14.87
CA ASN A 3 7.28 -6.02 14.54
C ASN A 3 7.71 -4.64 15.11
N GLY A 4 8.91 -4.54 15.70
CA GLY A 4 9.48 -3.28 16.17
C GLY A 4 9.53 -2.19 15.09
N ASP A 5 9.73 -2.56 13.82
CA ASP A 5 9.68 -1.62 12.70
C ASP A 5 8.29 -0.95 12.56
N LEU A 6 7.21 -1.72 12.79
CA LEU A 6 5.83 -1.22 12.73
C LEU A 6 5.52 -0.31 13.93
N LEU A 7 5.95 -0.67 15.14
CA LEU A 7 5.81 0.20 16.31
C LEU A 7 6.56 1.52 16.11
N GLN A 8 7.76 1.48 15.52
CA GLN A 8 8.50 2.70 15.24
C GLN A 8 7.78 3.59 14.21
N LEU A 9 7.18 3.01 13.15
CA LEU A 9 6.32 3.77 12.22
C LEU A 9 5.11 4.41 12.93
N VAL A 10 4.42 3.63 13.78
CA VAL A 10 3.28 4.09 14.59
C VAL A 10 3.67 5.22 15.56
N LYS A 11 4.90 5.20 16.08
CA LYS A 11 5.45 6.24 16.97
C LYS A 11 5.76 7.56 16.25
N GLU A 12 6.36 7.48 15.08
CA GLU A 12 6.87 8.66 14.35
C GLU A 12 5.78 9.44 13.61
N PHE A 13 4.68 8.75 13.29
CA PHE A 13 3.55 9.28 12.54
C PHE A 13 2.27 9.26 13.36
N THR A 14 1.52 10.35 13.28
CA THR A 14 0.29 10.54 14.04
C THR A 14 -0.94 10.27 13.16
N PRO A 15 -2.04 9.71 13.70
CA PRO A 15 -3.28 9.50 12.94
C PRO A 15 -3.78 10.76 12.21
N ASN A 16 -3.63 11.93 12.81
CA ASN A 16 -4.14 13.20 12.27
C ASN A 16 -3.39 13.68 11.03
N GLU A 17 -2.10 13.36 10.90
CA GLU A 17 -1.31 13.64 9.69
C GLU A 17 -1.77 12.80 8.49
N PHE A 18 -2.54 11.74 8.74
CA PHE A 18 -2.92 10.75 7.75
C PHE A 18 -4.42 10.66 7.54
N VAL A 19 -5.19 11.70 7.87
CA VAL A 19 -6.60 11.78 7.45
C VAL A 19 -6.69 11.64 5.92
N GLU A 20 -7.78 11.03 5.43
CA GLU A 20 -7.88 10.60 4.03
C GLU A 20 -7.53 11.70 3.01
N GLU A 21 -8.04 12.92 3.22
CA GLU A 21 -7.76 14.06 2.33
C GLU A 21 -6.27 14.42 2.28
N VAL A 22 -5.63 14.52 3.44
CA VAL A 22 -4.20 14.82 3.55
C VAL A 22 -3.37 13.69 2.96
N PHE A 23 -3.74 12.44 3.25
CA PHE A 23 -3.05 11.27 2.71
C PHE A 23 -3.14 11.19 1.19
N ILE A 24 -4.27 11.58 0.60
CA ILE A 24 -4.41 11.61 -0.85
C ILE A 24 -3.57 12.73 -1.43
N ASN A 25 -3.71 13.96 -0.95
CA ASN A 25 -3.11 15.12 -1.61
C ASN A 25 -1.62 15.29 -1.30
N TYR A 26 -1.20 14.90 -0.10
CA TYR A 26 0.15 15.09 0.43
C TYR A 26 0.60 13.85 1.22
N PRO A 27 0.65 12.66 0.60
CA PRO A 27 1.13 11.47 1.28
C PRO A 27 2.57 11.72 1.77
N PRO A 28 2.91 11.48 3.04
CA PRO A 28 4.27 11.69 3.54
C PRO A 28 5.28 10.78 2.84
N PHE A 29 4.85 9.57 2.49
CA PHE A 29 5.59 8.72 1.57
C PHE A 29 4.65 7.92 0.68
N THR A 30 5.11 7.58 -0.52
CA THR A 30 4.41 6.71 -1.47
C THR A 30 5.20 5.42 -1.68
N ILE A 31 4.53 4.28 -1.50
CA ILE A 31 5.09 2.96 -1.76
C ILE A 31 4.79 2.60 -3.22
N VAL A 32 5.85 2.33 -3.97
CA VAL A 32 5.80 1.79 -5.32
C VAL A 32 6.24 0.34 -5.24
N GLU A 33 5.33 -0.57 -5.58
CA GLU A 33 5.65 -2.01 -5.65
C GLU A 33 6.32 -2.33 -6.98
N GLU A 34 7.48 -2.97 -6.94
CA GLU A 34 8.09 -3.54 -8.14
C GLU A 34 7.26 -4.74 -8.66
N PRO A 35 7.31 -5.06 -9.97
CA PRO A 35 6.37 -5.99 -10.59
C PRO A 35 6.54 -7.43 -10.09
N ASP A 36 7.75 -7.76 -9.61
CA ASP A 36 8.14 -9.02 -8.97
C ASP A 36 7.87 -9.05 -7.46
N GLY A 37 7.53 -7.91 -6.84
CA GLY A 37 7.05 -7.79 -5.46
C GLY A 37 8.10 -8.09 -4.39
N GLN A 38 9.38 -8.23 -4.76
CA GLN A 38 10.47 -8.49 -3.83
C GLN A 38 11.04 -7.21 -3.24
N ASP A 39 11.05 -6.14 -4.04
CA ASP A 39 11.57 -4.84 -3.65
C ASP A 39 10.43 -3.81 -3.59
N LEU A 40 10.49 -2.93 -2.58
CA LEU A 40 9.63 -1.76 -2.50
C LEU A 40 10.46 -0.50 -2.69
N VAL A 41 10.00 0.38 -3.57
CA VAL A 41 10.54 1.73 -3.68
C VAL A 41 9.66 2.69 -2.88
N ILE A 42 10.27 3.47 -2.01
CA ILE A 42 9.60 4.51 -1.22
C ILE A 42 10.08 5.86 -1.70
N VAL A 43 9.12 6.74 -2.02
CA VAL A 43 9.36 8.16 -2.24
C VAL A 43 8.86 8.93 -1.02
N ALA A 44 9.75 9.66 -0.35
CA ALA A 44 9.41 10.53 0.76
C ALA A 44 9.21 11.96 0.27
N TRP A 45 8.04 12.53 0.49
CA TRP A 45 7.68 13.82 -0.12
C TRP A 45 7.99 15.04 0.76
N ASN A 46 8.43 14.81 2.01
CA ASN A 46 8.79 15.87 2.92
C ASN A 46 9.97 15.49 3.82
N GLU A 47 10.63 16.52 4.37
CA GLU A 47 11.84 16.38 5.18
C GLU A 47 11.61 15.49 6.41
N LYS A 48 10.47 15.63 7.09
CA LYS A 48 10.12 14.76 8.23
C LYS A 48 10.13 13.29 7.81
N SER A 49 9.52 12.95 6.69
CA SER A 49 9.45 11.58 6.17
C SER A 49 10.82 11.06 5.77
N ILE A 50 11.67 11.91 5.17
CA ILE A 50 13.06 11.59 4.87
C ILE A 50 13.82 11.29 6.17
N GLN A 51 13.68 12.11 7.21
CA GLN A 51 14.35 11.91 8.50
C GLN A 51 13.84 10.65 9.23
N VAL A 52 12.53 10.40 9.21
CA VAL A 52 11.92 9.20 9.79
C VAL A 52 12.41 7.95 9.07
N LEU A 53 12.38 7.94 7.73
CA LEU A 53 12.95 6.86 6.94
C LEU A 53 14.44 6.71 7.26
N ASN A 54 15.27 7.76 7.17
CA ASN A 54 16.69 7.65 7.50
C ASN A 54 16.95 7.07 8.90
N ARG A 55 16.11 7.36 9.91
CA ARG A 55 16.20 6.78 11.27
C ARG A 55 15.73 5.32 11.35
N LEU A 56 14.65 4.97 10.67
CA LEU A 56 14.19 3.58 10.53
C LEU A 56 15.21 2.72 9.78
N LEU A 57 15.89 3.33 8.80
CA LEU A 57 16.79 2.68 7.85
C LEU A 57 18.25 2.66 8.36
N SER A 58 18.65 3.57 9.26
CA SER A 58 20.01 3.60 9.83
C SER A 58 20.35 2.34 10.62
N ASN A 59 19.34 1.66 11.19
CA ASN A 59 19.46 0.39 11.89
C ASN A 59 19.44 -0.84 10.95
N ASN A 60 19.21 -0.62 9.64
CA ASN A 60 18.91 -1.65 8.64
C ASN A 60 19.75 -1.52 7.35
N LYS A 61 20.95 -0.93 7.43
CA LYS A 61 21.77 -0.50 6.27
C LYS A 61 22.01 -1.55 5.19
N ASN A 62 22.00 -2.84 5.54
CA ASN A 62 22.28 -3.92 4.58
C ASN A 62 21.08 -4.29 3.69
N TYR A 63 19.87 -3.84 4.03
CA TYR A 63 18.65 -4.23 3.32
C TYR A 63 17.88 -3.04 2.73
N VAL A 64 18.52 -1.88 2.76
CA VAL A 64 17.97 -0.62 2.32
C VAL A 64 19.00 0.08 1.46
N LYS A 65 18.64 0.34 0.22
CA LYS A 65 19.48 1.12 -0.70
C LYS A 65 18.87 2.49 -0.92
N LYS A 66 19.61 3.53 -0.53
CA LYS A 66 19.25 4.90 -0.83
C LYS A 66 19.61 5.20 -2.30
N LEU A 67 18.60 5.41 -3.15
CA LEU A 67 18.82 5.76 -4.56
C LEU A 67 19.07 7.26 -4.74
N ARG A 68 18.31 8.08 -3.99
CA ARG A 68 18.42 9.54 -3.92
C ARG A 68 18.11 10.02 -2.51
N GLU A 69 18.20 11.32 -2.25
CA GLU A 69 17.96 11.90 -0.93
C GLU A 69 16.63 11.48 -0.31
N ASP A 70 15.61 11.35 -1.16
CA ASP A 70 14.21 11.15 -0.87
C ASP A 70 13.63 9.85 -1.45
N VAL A 71 14.46 9.02 -2.10
CA VAL A 71 14.06 7.75 -2.71
C VAL A 71 14.87 6.59 -2.14
N PHE A 72 14.15 5.58 -1.64
CA PHE A 72 14.71 4.42 -0.96
C PHE A 72 14.18 3.13 -1.58
N VAL A 73 15.03 2.12 -1.72
CA VAL A 73 14.67 0.74 -2.06
C VAL A 73 14.81 -0.11 -0.81
N ILE A 74 13.80 -0.92 -0.51
CA ILE A 74 13.77 -1.81 0.65
C ILE A 74 13.60 -3.24 0.16
N GLU A 75 14.52 -4.11 0.58
CA GLU A 75 14.58 -5.53 0.23
C GLU A 75 14.23 -6.42 1.44
N ARG A 76 14.21 -5.86 2.67
CA ARG A 76 13.90 -6.62 3.90
C ARG A 76 12.40 -6.93 3.99
N LEU A 77 12.04 -8.20 3.89
CA LEU A 77 10.65 -8.66 4.00
C LEU A 77 9.92 -8.19 5.27
N SER A 78 10.58 -8.19 6.43
CA SER A 78 9.93 -7.74 7.69
C SER A 78 9.60 -6.25 7.69
N MET A 79 10.42 -5.44 7.01
CA MET A 79 10.19 -4.00 6.88
C MET A 79 9.12 -3.70 5.84
N ILE A 80 9.14 -4.44 4.72
CA ILE A 80 8.08 -4.43 3.71
C ILE A 80 6.73 -4.76 4.36
N ASP A 81 6.66 -5.82 5.16
CA ASP A 81 5.46 -6.20 5.92
C ASP A 81 5.02 -5.09 6.89
N ALA A 82 5.97 -4.48 7.63
CA ALA A 82 5.67 -3.37 8.53
C ALA A 82 5.08 -2.15 7.79
N LEU A 83 5.64 -1.77 6.64
CA LEU A 83 5.14 -0.64 5.84
C LEU A 83 3.75 -0.91 5.25
N ILE A 84 3.52 -2.14 4.77
CA ILE A 84 2.22 -2.58 4.28
C ILE A 84 1.19 -2.54 5.41
N LYS A 85 1.52 -3.08 6.59
CA LYS A 85 0.65 -3.04 7.77
C LYS A 85 0.42 -1.63 8.26
N PHE A 86 1.41 -0.77 8.23
CA PHE A 86 1.25 0.64 8.58
C PHE A 86 0.31 1.37 7.60
N SER A 87 0.47 1.16 6.29
CA SER A 87 -0.48 1.67 5.29
C SER A 87 -1.90 1.14 5.51
N TRP A 88 -2.04 -0.10 5.99
CA TRP A 88 -3.31 -0.66 6.39
C TRP A 88 -3.91 0.04 7.61
N ILE A 89 -3.13 0.24 8.68
CA ILE A 89 -3.55 0.97 9.90
C ILE A 89 -4.08 2.36 9.54
N ILE A 90 -3.34 3.09 8.70
CA ILE A 90 -3.75 4.41 8.19
C ILE A 90 -5.14 4.36 7.56
N ARG A 91 -5.35 3.45 6.60
CA ARG A 91 -6.60 3.41 5.84
C ARG A 91 -7.77 2.92 6.69
N MET A 92 -7.51 2.02 7.63
CA MET A 92 -8.54 1.51 8.54
C MET A 92 -8.95 2.56 9.56
N SER A 93 -8.03 3.39 10.05
CA SER A 93 -8.34 4.40 11.06
C SER A 93 -9.35 5.45 10.57
N TRP A 94 -9.49 5.65 9.26
CA TRP A 94 -10.50 6.56 8.69
C TRP A 94 -11.95 6.15 8.97
N LYS A 95 -12.19 4.85 9.14
CA LYS A 95 -13.56 4.29 9.25
C LYS A 95 -13.76 3.40 10.46
N ASN A 96 -12.67 2.96 11.09
CA ASN A 96 -12.70 2.13 12.29
C ASN A 96 -12.13 2.94 13.47
N GLU A 97 -13.03 3.41 14.33
CA GLU A 97 -12.68 4.17 15.53
C GLU A 97 -11.73 3.37 16.45
N GLU A 98 -11.89 2.05 16.57
CA GLU A 98 -10.99 1.24 17.41
C GLU A 98 -9.55 1.28 16.90
N VAL A 99 -9.34 1.19 15.57
CA VAL A 99 -8.00 1.26 14.99
C VAL A 99 -7.39 2.66 15.15
N TYR A 100 -8.21 3.71 15.00
CA TYR A 100 -7.78 5.08 15.27
C TYR A 100 -7.34 5.25 16.74
N LEU A 101 -8.16 4.82 17.69
CA LEU A 101 -7.86 4.88 19.12
C LEU A 101 -6.60 4.07 19.48
N LEU A 102 -6.46 2.85 18.95
CA LEU A 102 -5.28 2.02 19.17
C LEU A 102 -4.01 2.71 18.68
N TRP A 103 -4.03 3.30 17.48
CA TRP A 103 -2.87 4.05 16.97
C TRP A 103 -2.58 5.29 17.83
N ALA A 104 -3.58 6.11 18.14
CA ALA A 104 -3.38 7.30 18.97
C ALA A 104 -2.79 6.96 20.35
N LEU A 105 -3.35 5.95 21.04
CA LEU A 105 -2.87 5.47 22.33
C LEU A 105 -1.45 4.93 22.27
N LEU A 106 -1.13 4.10 21.27
CA LEU A 106 0.23 3.58 21.07
C LEU A 106 1.23 4.71 20.76
N ASN A 107 0.85 5.64 19.89
CA ASN A 107 1.69 6.78 19.52
C ASN A 107 2.03 7.63 20.76
N SER A 108 0.99 8.04 21.52
CA SER A 108 1.17 8.83 22.74
C SER A 108 1.99 8.07 23.77
N TYR A 109 1.66 6.80 24.04
CA TYR A 109 2.39 5.97 24.99
C TYR A 109 3.89 5.92 24.68
N MET A 110 4.25 5.65 23.43
CA MET A 110 5.66 5.54 23.02
C MET A 110 6.45 6.86 23.02
N ARG A 111 5.76 8.00 23.17
CA ARG A 111 6.34 9.35 23.19
C ARG A 111 6.37 9.96 24.60
N THR A 112 5.78 9.29 25.59
CA THR A 112 5.67 9.78 26.96
C THR A 112 6.29 8.79 27.95
N SER A 113 6.67 9.28 29.13
CA SER A 113 7.30 8.47 30.19
C SER A 113 6.35 8.12 31.33
N ASP A 114 5.19 8.76 31.41
CA ASP A 114 4.25 8.64 32.52
C ASP A 114 2.79 8.83 32.05
N GLN A 115 1.86 8.42 32.90
CA GLN A 115 0.43 8.41 32.57
C GLN A 115 -0.18 9.81 32.44
N GLU A 116 0.27 10.80 33.21
CA GLU A 116 -0.28 12.16 33.13
C GLU A 116 0.17 12.86 31.84
N SER A 117 1.44 12.71 31.47
CA SER A 117 1.96 13.15 30.16
C SER A 117 1.22 12.48 29.00
N LEU A 118 0.91 11.18 29.13
CA LEU A 118 0.12 10.43 28.14
C LEU A 118 -1.29 11.00 28.00
N LYS A 119 -2.01 11.22 29.10
CA LYS A 119 -3.36 11.82 29.11
C LYS A 119 -3.35 13.20 28.45
N HIS A 120 -2.41 14.05 28.84
CA HIS A 120 -2.27 15.38 28.28
C HIS A 120 -1.98 15.34 26.77
N THR A 121 -1.09 14.45 26.32
CA THR A 121 -0.76 14.28 24.90
C THR A 121 -1.97 13.82 24.09
N LEU A 122 -2.73 12.83 24.60
CA LEU A 122 -3.94 12.35 23.93
C LEU A 122 -5.01 13.42 23.78
N MET A 123 -5.26 14.18 24.85
CA MET A 123 -6.26 15.23 24.80
C MET A 123 -5.81 16.38 23.88
N LYS A 124 -4.55 16.80 23.97
CA LYS A 124 -4.01 17.92 23.20
C LYS A 124 -3.87 17.61 21.71
N GLU A 125 -3.29 16.46 21.36
CA GLU A 125 -2.95 16.13 19.98
C GLU A 125 -4.08 15.40 19.24
N PHE A 126 -4.92 14.65 19.96
CA PHE A 126 -5.95 13.79 19.35
C PHE A 126 -7.37 14.09 19.82
N ASN A 127 -7.56 14.98 20.80
CA ASN A 127 -8.87 15.24 21.42
C ASN A 127 -9.54 13.96 21.95
N ILE A 128 -8.74 13.06 22.53
CA ILE A 128 -9.19 11.80 23.13
C ILE A 128 -9.01 11.90 24.64
N GLU A 129 -10.09 11.72 25.39
CA GLU A 129 -10.02 11.46 26.82
C GLU A 129 -9.52 10.02 27.06
N TYR A 130 -8.42 9.88 27.80
CA TYR A 130 -7.73 8.60 28.03
C TYR A 130 -8.67 7.51 28.53
N GLU A 131 -9.44 7.81 29.57
CA GLU A 131 -10.35 6.89 30.23
C GLU A 131 -11.46 6.40 29.29
N LYS A 132 -12.03 7.32 28.49
CA LYS A 132 -13.03 6.96 27.47
C LYS A 132 -12.43 6.13 26.35
N GLY A 133 -11.21 6.45 25.93
CA GLY A 133 -10.47 5.70 24.91
C GLY A 133 -10.23 4.25 25.32
N LEU A 134 -9.74 4.03 26.55
CA LEU A 134 -9.54 2.69 27.09
C LEU A 134 -10.86 1.92 27.26
N ALA A 135 -11.90 2.57 27.77
CA ALA A 135 -13.21 1.95 27.94
C ALA A 135 -13.80 1.48 26.60
N LYS A 136 -13.69 2.30 25.54
CA LYS A 136 -14.12 1.91 24.18
C LYS A 136 -13.34 0.72 23.63
N LEU A 137 -12.06 0.61 23.97
CA LEU A 137 -11.24 -0.54 23.58
C LEU A 137 -11.44 -1.76 24.49
N GLY A 138 -12.24 -1.66 25.56
CA GLY A 138 -12.40 -2.71 26.56
C GLY A 138 -11.07 -3.04 27.25
N ILE A 139 -10.27 -2.01 27.55
CA ILE A 139 -9.03 -2.12 28.35
C ILE A 139 -9.34 -1.60 29.75
N ASP A 140 -8.91 -2.34 30.77
CA ASP A 140 -9.08 -1.94 32.16
C ASP A 140 -8.28 -0.66 32.46
N ILE A 141 -8.91 0.29 33.14
CA ILE A 141 -8.36 1.58 33.49
C ILE A 141 -7.27 1.48 34.56
N THR A 142 -7.29 0.40 35.36
CA THR A 142 -6.29 0.13 36.41
C THR A 142 -5.07 -0.61 35.89
N ILE A 143 -4.97 -0.84 34.58
CA ILE A 143 -3.79 -1.47 33.98
C ILE A 143 -2.55 -0.65 34.31
N SER A 144 -1.47 -1.32 34.74
CA SER A 144 -0.21 -0.65 34.97
C SER A 144 0.32 -0.08 33.65
N HIS A 145 1.06 1.03 33.73
CA HIS A 145 1.67 1.66 32.56
C HIS A 145 2.51 0.64 31.76
N ASP A 146 3.33 -0.16 32.46
CA ASP A 146 4.19 -1.19 31.82
C ASP A 146 3.40 -2.25 31.03
N ASN A 147 2.21 -2.63 31.49
CA ASN A 147 1.36 -3.64 30.84
C ASN A 147 0.46 -3.04 29.75
N LEU A 148 0.31 -1.71 29.71
CA LEU A 148 -0.55 -1.03 28.74
C LEU A 148 -0.03 -1.21 27.31
N LEU A 149 1.28 -1.11 27.08
CA LEU A 149 1.88 -1.30 25.76
C LEU A 149 1.57 -2.69 25.19
N GLU A 150 1.73 -3.72 26.02
CA GLU A 150 1.47 -5.11 25.62
C GLU A 150 -0.01 -5.30 25.27
N SER A 151 -0.92 -4.78 26.10
CA SER A 151 -2.36 -4.86 25.86
C SER A 151 -2.78 -4.15 24.56
N LEU A 152 -2.29 -2.93 24.33
CA LEU A 152 -2.55 -2.16 23.11
C LEU A 152 -1.96 -2.86 21.88
N SER A 153 -0.73 -3.36 21.99
CA SER A 153 -0.05 -4.07 20.90
C SER A 153 -0.77 -5.37 20.54
N ASN A 154 -1.21 -6.15 21.54
CA ASN A 154 -1.95 -7.39 21.33
C ASN A 154 -3.31 -7.12 20.68
N LYS A 155 -4.04 -6.08 21.10
CA LYS A 155 -5.30 -5.70 20.45
C LYS A 155 -5.10 -5.23 19.01
N LEU A 156 -4.08 -4.41 18.74
CA LEU A 156 -3.76 -4.01 17.37
C LEU A 156 -3.33 -5.21 16.51
N ASP A 157 -2.55 -6.15 17.06
CA ASP A 157 -2.22 -7.42 16.42
C ASP A 157 -3.49 -8.25 16.13
N MET A 158 -4.45 -8.31 17.05
CA MET A 158 -5.72 -9.01 16.82
C MET A 158 -6.49 -8.37 15.65
N GLN A 159 -6.60 -7.04 15.63
CA GLN A 159 -7.19 -6.31 14.49
C GLN A 159 -6.46 -6.65 13.18
N MET A 160 -5.12 -6.70 13.19
CA MET A 160 -4.30 -7.04 12.01
C MET A 160 -4.26 -8.55 11.67
N SER A 161 -4.51 -9.45 12.62
CA SER A 161 -4.49 -10.90 12.38
C SER A 161 -5.70 -11.37 11.57
N SER A 162 -6.76 -10.56 11.55
CA SER A 162 -7.98 -10.78 10.77
C SER A 162 -7.89 -10.32 9.31
N THR A 163 -6.74 -9.81 8.87
CA THR A 163 -6.61 -8.99 7.64
C THR A 163 -6.68 -9.81 6.36
N PRO A 164 -7.63 -9.54 5.45
CA PRO A 164 -7.26 -9.56 4.04
C PRO A 164 -7.52 -8.27 3.21
N PRO A 165 -7.70 -7.04 3.74
CA PRO A 165 -7.76 -5.86 2.88
C PRO A 165 -6.61 -5.68 1.87
N ILE A 166 -5.35 -5.96 2.23
CA ILE A 166 -4.24 -5.84 1.26
C ILE A 166 -4.21 -6.99 0.24
N LEU A 167 -4.47 -8.23 0.67
CA LEU A 167 -4.48 -9.38 -0.23
C LEU A 167 -5.63 -9.29 -1.25
N LEU A 168 -6.83 -8.95 -0.76
CA LEU A 168 -8.00 -8.68 -1.60
C LEU A 168 -7.68 -7.58 -2.62
N GLN A 169 -6.99 -6.54 -2.18
CA GLN A 169 -6.59 -5.45 -3.05
C GLN A 169 -5.61 -5.91 -4.12
N LYS A 170 -4.55 -6.64 -3.76
CA LYS A 170 -3.57 -7.16 -4.71
C LYS A 170 -4.22 -8.03 -5.78
N ILE A 171 -5.21 -8.85 -5.41
CA ILE A 171 -6.02 -9.61 -6.36
C ILE A 171 -6.72 -8.67 -7.36
N ILE A 172 -7.38 -7.61 -6.87
CA ILE A 172 -8.06 -6.62 -7.72
C ILE A 172 -7.07 -5.90 -8.63
N ASP A 173 -5.92 -5.48 -8.11
CA ASP A 173 -4.90 -4.77 -8.88
C ASP A 173 -4.34 -5.64 -10.00
N ARG A 174 -4.01 -6.91 -9.73
CA ARG A 174 -3.56 -7.84 -10.77
C ARG A 174 -4.62 -8.05 -11.84
N LEU A 175 -5.89 -8.20 -11.48
CA LEU A 175 -6.99 -8.31 -12.44
C LEU A 175 -7.22 -7.01 -13.22
N CYS A 176 -7.06 -5.85 -12.60
CA CYS A 176 -7.19 -4.57 -13.30
C CYS A 176 -6.07 -4.37 -14.31
N ILE A 177 -4.82 -4.65 -13.93
CA ILE A 177 -3.65 -4.49 -14.78
C ILE A 177 -3.68 -5.46 -15.96
N HIS A 178 -3.91 -6.74 -15.69
CA HIS A 178 -3.77 -7.81 -16.69
C HIS A 178 -5.08 -8.17 -17.41
N GLY A 179 -6.23 -7.68 -16.92
CA GLY A 179 -7.53 -8.04 -17.44
C GLY A 179 -8.02 -9.39 -16.91
N ASP A 180 -8.76 -10.10 -17.74
CA ASP A 180 -9.41 -11.35 -17.35
C ASP A 180 -8.35 -12.43 -17.10
N LEU A 181 -8.30 -12.97 -15.88
CA LEU A 181 -7.35 -14.02 -15.49
C LEU A 181 -8.08 -15.23 -14.93
N THR A 182 -7.54 -16.42 -15.19
CA THR A 182 -7.95 -17.63 -14.46
C THR A 182 -7.43 -17.61 -13.03
N VAL A 183 -8.08 -18.35 -12.14
CA VAL A 183 -7.61 -18.53 -10.75
C VAL A 183 -6.17 -19.04 -10.70
N GLU A 184 -5.79 -19.89 -11.65
CA GLU A 184 -4.43 -20.45 -11.72
C GLU A 184 -3.38 -19.41 -12.12
N GLU A 185 -3.66 -18.58 -13.13
CA GLU A 185 -2.77 -17.49 -13.53
C GLU A 185 -2.63 -16.45 -12.42
N LEU A 186 -3.73 -16.12 -11.76
CA LEU A 186 -3.74 -15.27 -10.58
C LEU A 186 -2.92 -15.89 -9.44
N SER A 187 -3.10 -17.20 -9.19
CA SER A 187 -2.37 -17.94 -8.18
C SER A 187 -0.87 -17.94 -8.47
N ARG A 188 -0.42 -18.14 -9.72
CA ARG A 188 1.01 -18.05 -10.06
C ARG A 188 1.61 -16.68 -9.77
N ARG A 189 0.82 -15.61 -9.88
CA ARG A 189 1.24 -14.23 -9.61
C ARG A 189 1.25 -13.89 -8.12
N ILE A 190 0.33 -14.47 -7.34
CA ILE A 190 0.16 -14.17 -5.90
C ILE A 190 0.90 -15.18 -4.99
N ILE A 191 1.14 -16.42 -5.45
CA ILE A 191 1.90 -17.45 -4.69
C ILE A 191 3.32 -16.98 -4.39
N ARG A 192 3.92 -16.14 -5.26
CA ARG A 192 5.23 -15.52 -5.02
C ARG A 192 5.27 -14.71 -3.71
N GLU A 193 4.11 -14.34 -3.18
CA GLU A 193 3.93 -13.63 -1.92
C GLU A 193 3.64 -14.57 -0.72
N GLY A 194 3.85 -15.88 -0.86
CA GLY A 194 3.66 -16.86 0.23
C GLY A 194 2.20 -17.20 0.54
N VAL A 195 1.26 -16.81 -0.32
CA VAL A 195 -0.17 -17.05 -0.11
C VAL A 195 -0.55 -18.46 -0.55
N SER A 196 -1.16 -19.23 0.36
CA SER A 196 -1.69 -20.55 0.03
C SER A 196 -2.89 -20.45 -0.92
N THR A 197 -3.06 -21.48 -1.76
CA THR A 197 -4.18 -21.57 -2.69
C THR A 197 -5.54 -21.51 -1.96
N SER A 198 -5.65 -22.11 -0.78
CA SER A 198 -6.88 -22.09 0.02
C SER A 198 -7.25 -20.68 0.49
N THR A 199 -6.26 -19.89 0.92
CA THR A 199 -6.46 -18.48 1.30
C THR A 199 -6.87 -17.64 0.10
N LEU A 200 -6.27 -17.87 -1.07
CA LEU A 200 -6.66 -17.21 -2.31
C LEU A 200 -8.13 -17.49 -2.67
N TYR A 201 -8.59 -18.74 -2.56
CA TYR A 201 -10.01 -19.07 -2.80
C TYR A 201 -10.95 -18.40 -1.81
N LYS A 202 -10.60 -18.33 -0.52
CA LYS A 202 -11.39 -17.59 0.49
C LYS A 202 -11.48 -16.10 0.14
N ALA A 203 -10.36 -15.49 -0.25
CA ALA A 203 -10.31 -14.09 -0.67
C ALA A 203 -11.17 -13.83 -1.92
N LEU A 204 -11.03 -14.68 -2.95
CA LEU A 204 -11.83 -14.61 -4.17
C LEU A 204 -13.33 -14.80 -3.91
N SER A 205 -13.70 -15.73 -3.03
CA SER A 205 -15.10 -15.93 -2.63
C SER A 205 -15.69 -14.67 -2.01
N ARG A 206 -14.91 -13.98 -1.16
CA ARG A 206 -15.31 -12.70 -0.56
C ARG A 206 -15.46 -11.61 -1.61
N LEU A 207 -14.47 -11.44 -2.50
CA LEU A 207 -14.53 -10.47 -3.60
C LEU A 207 -15.72 -10.70 -4.55
N LYS A 208 -16.05 -11.97 -4.82
CA LYS A 208 -17.24 -12.35 -5.62
C LYS A 208 -18.53 -11.95 -4.93
N LYS A 209 -18.68 -12.27 -3.63
CA LYS A 209 -19.86 -11.90 -2.83
C LYS A 209 -20.08 -10.39 -2.77
N GLU A 210 -19.01 -9.62 -2.65
CA GLU A 210 -19.04 -8.15 -2.60
C GLU A 210 -19.06 -7.49 -4.01
N ASN A 211 -19.12 -8.30 -5.08
CA ASN A 211 -19.18 -7.87 -6.47
C ASN A 211 -18.00 -6.94 -6.87
N TYR A 212 -16.80 -7.24 -6.35
CA TYR A 212 -15.52 -6.67 -6.79
C TYR A 212 -14.88 -7.52 -7.89
N VAL A 213 -15.18 -8.82 -7.93
CA VAL A 213 -14.78 -9.76 -8.98
C VAL A 213 -16.01 -10.52 -9.46
N ARG A 214 -16.07 -10.81 -10.76
CA ARG A 214 -17.11 -11.67 -11.34
C ARG A 214 -16.48 -12.76 -12.19
N VAL A 215 -17.17 -13.89 -12.30
CA VAL A 215 -16.83 -14.93 -13.27
C VAL A 215 -17.41 -14.50 -14.61
N VAL A 216 -16.55 -14.27 -15.60
CA VAL A 216 -16.96 -13.88 -16.95
C VAL A 216 -17.46 -15.11 -17.70
N LYS A 217 -16.70 -16.21 -17.62
CA LYS A 217 -17.04 -17.50 -18.21
C LYS A 217 -16.17 -18.61 -17.61
N HIS A 218 -16.51 -19.85 -17.91
CA HIS A 218 -15.64 -20.99 -17.63
C HIS A 218 -14.81 -21.31 -18.88
N VAL A 219 -13.50 -21.44 -18.71
CA VAL A 219 -12.55 -21.74 -19.79
C VAL A 219 -11.87 -23.08 -19.54
N ARG A 220 -11.68 -23.87 -20.60
CA ARG A 220 -10.94 -25.13 -20.54
C ARG A 220 -9.46 -24.85 -20.85
N ILE A 221 -8.56 -25.24 -19.95
CA ILE A 221 -7.11 -24.95 -20.11
C ILE A 221 -6.48 -25.82 -21.22
N SER A 222 -7.01 -27.03 -21.43
CA SER A 222 -6.57 -27.95 -22.48
C SER A 222 -7.76 -28.75 -22.99
N SER A 223 -7.64 -29.38 -24.17
CA SER A 223 -8.74 -30.12 -24.82
C SER A 223 -9.40 -31.18 -23.91
N ARG A 224 -8.65 -31.76 -22.96
CA ARG A 224 -9.14 -32.73 -21.96
C ARG A 224 -9.02 -32.26 -20.51
N GLY A 225 -8.65 -31.00 -20.27
CA GLY A 225 -8.44 -30.46 -18.93
C GLY A 225 -9.71 -30.02 -18.21
N PRO A 226 -9.62 -29.70 -16.90
CA PRO A 226 -10.74 -29.15 -16.13
C PRO A 226 -11.13 -27.75 -16.62
N MET A 227 -12.40 -27.40 -16.44
CA MET A 227 -12.88 -26.03 -16.60
C MET A 227 -12.37 -25.17 -15.43
N ARG A 228 -12.00 -23.93 -15.71
CA ARG A 228 -11.62 -22.92 -14.70
C ARG A 228 -12.48 -21.67 -14.85
N GLU A 229 -12.73 -21.01 -13.73
CA GLU A 229 -13.30 -19.66 -13.72
C GLU A 229 -12.32 -18.68 -14.37
N LEU A 230 -12.77 -17.96 -15.39
CA LEU A 230 -12.12 -16.75 -15.90
C LEU A 230 -12.73 -15.55 -15.16
N LEU A 231 -11.90 -14.82 -14.44
CA LEU A 231 -12.30 -13.77 -13.52
C LEU A 231 -12.04 -12.39 -14.13
N ALA A 232 -12.97 -11.47 -13.96
CA ALA A 232 -12.79 -10.04 -14.23
C ALA A 232 -13.05 -9.22 -12.97
N SER A 233 -12.24 -8.20 -12.73
CA SER A 233 -12.47 -7.24 -11.64
C SER A 233 -13.34 -6.07 -12.08
N ASN A 234 -14.12 -5.56 -11.13
CA ASN A 234 -14.74 -4.25 -11.25
C ASN A 234 -13.77 -3.18 -10.75
N CYS A 235 -12.90 -2.71 -11.65
CA CYS A 235 -11.92 -1.66 -11.35
C CYS A 235 -12.56 -0.30 -11.02
N GLY A 236 -13.88 -0.16 -11.19
CA GLY A 236 -14.67 0.98 -10.71
C GLY A 236 -15.02 0.90 -9.22
N LYS A 237 -14.66 -0.17 -8.51
CA LYS A 237 -14.83 -0.27 -7.06
C LYS A 237 -13.47 -0.21 -6.37
N CYS A 238 -13.40 0.63 -5.35
CA CYS A 238 -12.19 0.73 -4.54
C CYS A 238 -12.30 -0.11 -3.27
N LEU A 239 -11.25 -0.85 -2.97
CA LEU A 239 -11.18 -1.75 -1.81
C LEU A 239 -10.28 -1.20 -0.68
N TYR A 240 -9.57 -0.09 -0.92
CA TYR A 240 -8.69 0.58 0.03
C TYR A 240 -9.39 1.43 1.10
N ASN A 241 -10.68 1.21 1.36
CA ASN A 241 -11.46 1.96 2.34
C ASN A 241 -11.49 3.49 2.16
N TYR A 242 -11.17 4.02 0.98
CA TYR A 242 -11.45 5.42 0.67
C TYR A 242 -12.95 5.74 0.80
N SER A 243 -13.27 6.97 1.17
CA SER A 243 -14.60 7.55 1.24
C SER A 243 -15.33 7.52 -0.11
N SER A 244 -14.59 7.61 -1.23
CA SER A 244 -15.15 7.66 -2.57
C SER A 244 -14.27 6.99 -3.62
N HIS A 245 -14.87 6.71 -4.78
CA HIS A 245 -14.11 6.23 -5.94
C HIS A 245 -13.14 7.29 -6.48
N ASP A 246 -13.50 8.57 -6.36
CA ASP A 246 -12.70 9.71 -6.78
C ASP A 246 -11.40 9.83 -5.97
N ALA A 247 -11.51 9.69 -4.64
CA ALA A 247 -10.38 9.67 -3.72
C ALA A 247 -9.37 8.56 -4.07
N CYS A 248 -9.87 7.36 -4.32
CA CYS A 248 -9.06 6.22 -4.74
C CYS A 248 -8.37 6.43 -6.10
N TYR A 249 -9.07 7.09 -7.02
CA TYR A 249 -8.54 7.43 -8.34
C TYR A 249 -7.41 8.47 -8.24
N LYS A 250 -7.59 9.53 -7.45
CA LYS A 250 -6.54 10.53 -7.16
C LYS A 250 -5.32 9.90 -6.50
N SER A 251 -5.52 8.97 -5.55
CA SER A 251 -4.40 8.23 -4.96
C SER A 251 -3.62 7.41 -6.00
N SER A 252 -4.29 6.83 -7.00
CA SER A 252 -3.62 6.12 -8.11
C SER A 252 -2.81 7.07 -9.01
N LEU A 253 -3.25 8.32 -9.19
CA LEU A 253 -2.47 9.36 -9.89
C LEU A 253 -1.23 9.79 -9.10
N ASN A 254 -1.30 9.82 -7.77
CA ASN A 254 -0.12 10.13 -6.95
C ASN A 254 0.90 8.98 -6.96
N GLN A 255 0.45 7.73 -7.07
CA GLN A 255 1.35 6.62 -7.38
C GLN A 255 2.02 6.78 -8.75
N LEU A 256 1.27 7.22 -9.78
CA LEU A 256 1.85 7.56 -11.08
C LEU A 256 2.92 8.66 -10.95
N SER A 257 2.60 9.73 -10.21
CA SER A 257 3.55 10.82 -9.93
C SER A 257 4.83 10.32 -9.28
N ALA A 258 4.72 9.47 -8.25
CA ALA A 258 5.85 8.87 -7.58
C ALA A 258 6.70 8.02 -8.54
N ILE A 259 6.07 7.21 -9.40
CA ILE A 259 6.77 6.39 -10.40
C ILE A 259 7.52 7.27 -11.41
N VAL A 260 6.87 8.32 -11.93
CA VAL A 260 7.48 9.26 -12.87
C VAL A 260 8.66 9.99 -12.23
N TYR A 261 8.49 10.44 -10.99
CA TYR A 261 9.55 11.10 -10.24
C TYR A 261 10.73 10.18 -9.96
N THR A 262 10.46 8.96 -9.49
CA THR A 262 11.47 7.94 -9.16
C THR A 262 12.30 7.53 -10.37
N PHE A 263 11.64 7.10 -11.44
CA PHE A 263 12.33 6.43 -12.55
C PHE A 263 12.72 7.38 -13.69
N TYR A 264 12.12 8.57 -13.75
CA TYR A 264 12.34 9.53 -14.83
C TYR A 264 12.76 10.92 -14.34
N ASN A 265 12.98 11.09 -13.03
CA ASN A 265 13.42 12.34 -12.41
C ASN A 265 12.58 13.57 -12.80
N ARG A 266 11.27 13.37 -12.95
CA ARG A 266 10.33 14.44 -13.31
C ARG A 266 9.23 14.56 -12.27
N THR A 267 9.13 15.73 -11.64
CA THR A 267 8.06 16.05 -10.70
C THR A 267 6.82 16.49 -11.48
N LEU A 268 5.68 15.85 -11.24
CA LEU A 268 4.40 16.34 -11.74
C LEU A 268 3.88 17.43 -10.80
N THR A 269 3.53 18.58 -11.36
CA THR A 269 2.92 19.67 -10.58
C THR A 269 1.45 19.34 -10.28
N SER A 270 0.85 20.03 -9.29
CA SER A 270 -0.59 19.89 -9.02
C SER A 270 -1.45 20.15 -10.26
N ARG A 271 -1.02 21.08 -11.13
CA ARG A 271 -1.68 21.37 -12.41
C ARG A 271 -1.56 20.22 -13.41
N ASP A 272 -0.43 19.53 -13.45
CA ASP A 272 -0.27 18.35 -14.30
C ASP A 272 -1.18 17.21 -13.83
N LEU A 273 -1.26 16.98 -12.52
CA LEU A 273 -2.15 15.98 -11.93
C LEU A 273 -3.62 16.28 -12.17
N GLU A 274 -4.02 17.56 -12.10
CA GLU A 274 -5.38 18.00 -12.41
C GLU A 274 -5.73 17.78 -13.89
N LYS A 275 -4.81 18.10 -14.82
CA LYS A 275 -5.00 17.81 -16.25
C LYS A 275 -5.17 16.31 -16.51
N LEU A 276 -4.26 15.49 -15.97
CA LEU A 276 -4.34 14.03 -16.10
C LEU A 276 -5.64 13.49 -15.50
N TYR A 277 -6.07 14.06 -14.37
CA TYR A 277 -7.35 13.72 -13.75
C TYR A 277 -8.52 14.00 -14.71
N ILE A 278 -8.59 15.19 -15.31
CA ILE A 278 -9.65 15.58 -16.26
C ILE A 278 -9.63 14.67 -17.49
N GLU A 279 -8.46 14.47 -18.10
CA GLU A 279 -8.29 13.69 -19.32
C GLU A 279 -8.71 12.23 -19.11
N PHE A 280 -8.16 11.58 -18.09
CA PHE A 280 -8.40 10.17 -17.86
C PHE A 280 -9.79 9.90 -17.26
N ARG A 281 -10.40 10.83 -16.51
CA ARG A 281 -11.74 10.62 -15.91
C ARG A 281 -12.82 10.38 -16.97
N SER A 282 -12.61 10.87 -18.20
CA SER A 282 -13.52 10.66 -19.33
C SER A 282 -13.49 9.23 -19.91
N ILE A 283 -12.45 8.45 -19.60
CA ILE A 283 -12.25 7.12 -20.18
C ILE A 283 -13.06 6.05 -19.40
N PRO A 284 -13.71 5.10 -20.09
CA PRO A 284 -14.29 3.94 -19.42
C PRO A 284 -13.24 3.15 -18.63
N TYR A 285 -13.44 3.04 -17.30
CA TYR A 285 -12.54 2.35 -16.34
C TYR A 285 -11.17 3.03 -16.15
N PRO A 286 -11.13 4.29 -15.69
CA PRO A 286 -9.90 5.09 -15.72
C PRO A 286 -8.84 4.60 -14.71
N GLN A 287 -9.25 4.04 -13.57
CA GLN A 287 -8.32 3.40 -12.62
C GLN A 287 -7.55 2.23 -13.23
N ARG A 288 -8.18 1.44 -14.11
CA ARG A 288 -7.53 0.33 -14.81
C ARG A 288 -6.42 0.83 -15.73
N VAL A 289 -6.69 1.92 -16.45
CA VAL A 289 -5.73 2.54 -17.37
C VAL A 289 -4.50 3.03 -16.58
N ILE A 290 -4.70 3.77 -15.49
CA ILE A 290 -3.60 4.29 -14.67
C ILE A 290 -2.77 3.15 -14.07
N LYS A 291 -3.41 2.14 -13.45
CA LYS A 291 -2.68 1.00 -12.88
C LYS A 291 -1.85 0.27 -13.93
N ARG A 292 -2.36 0.15 -15.17
CA ARG A 292 -1.62 -0.43 -16.28
C ARG A 292 -0.43 0.45 -16.68
N ILE A 293 -0.60 1.77 -16.76
CA ILE A 293 0.50 2.72 -17.01
C ILE A 293 1.57 2.60 -15.92
N ASN A 294 1.19 2.63 -14.65
CA ASN A 294 2.10 2.46 -13.52
C ASN A 294 2.91 1.17 -13.66
N ASN A 295 2.24 0.03 -13.92
CA ASN A 295 2.91 -1.25 -14.11
C ASN A 295 3.87 -1.26 -15.31
N ILE A 296 3.51 -0.61 -16.43
CA ILE A 296 4.38 -0.49 -17.62
C ILE A 296 5.63 0.32 -17.27
N LEU A 297 5.48 1.49 -16.65
CA LEU A 297 6.59 2.37 -16.29
C LEU A 297 7.58 1.69 -15.35
N VAL A 298 7.07 1.01 -14.31
CA VAL A 298 7.91 0.22 -13.39
C VAL A 298 8.61 -0.91 -14.16
N SER A 299 7.89 -1.67 -15.00
CA SER A 299 8.48 -2.79 -15.76
C SER A 299 9.56 -2.33 -16.75
N LEU A 300 9.36 -1.18 -17.42
CA LEU A 300 10.37 -0.58 -18.29
C LEU A 300 11.61 -0.19 -17.51
N ASN A 301 11.45 0.34 -16.30
CA ASN A 301 12.59 0.63 -15.44
C ASN A 301 13.32 -0.64 -14.98
N VAL A 302 12.62 -1.71 -14.61
CA VAL A 302 13.26 -3.00 -14.25
C VAL A 302 14.04 -3.58 -15.43
N ILE A 303 13.52 -3.45 -16.64
CA ILE A 303 14.25 -3.83 -17.85
C ILE A 303 15.48 -2.92 -18.03
N ARG A 304 15.34 -1.61 -17.75
CA ARG A 304 16.41 -0.61 -17.82
C ARG A 304 17.49 -0.77 -16.74
N SER A 305 17.14 -1.24 -15.54
CA SER A 305 18.07 -1.51 -14.42
C SER A 305 18.81 -2.84 -14.57
N LYS A 306 18.34 -3.71 -15.47
CA LYS A 306 19.03 -4.93 -15.92
C LYS A 306 19.85 -4.72 -17.21
N LEU A 307 20.01 -3.48 -17.68
CA LEU A 307 20.85 -3.12 -18.83
C LEU A 307 22.32 -2.95 -18.42
N GLU A 308 23.04 -4.06 -18.31
CA GLU A 308 24.48 -4.09 -18.62
C GLU A 308 24.77 -4.87 -19.92
N ASP A 309 23.74 -5.39 -20.60
CA ASP A 309 23.89 -6.23 -21.79
C ASP A 309 23.46 -5.52 -23.10
N ARG A 310 24.38 -5.52 -24.08
CA ARG A 310 24.25 -4.86 -25.40
C ARG A 310 23.11 -5.41 -26.26
N LEU A 311 22.75 -6.69 -26.10
CA LEU A 311 21.69 -7.34 -26.88
C LEU A 311 20.29 -6.78 -26.55
N THR A 312 20.05 -6.45 -25.29
CA THR A 312 18.76 -5.94 -24.79
C THR A 312 18.48 -4.51 -25.29
N SER A 313 19.52 -3.67 -25.46
CA SER A 313 19.40 -2.31 -26.01
C SER A 313 18.85 -2.29 -27.45
N SER A 314 19.28 -3.23 -28.28
CA SER A 314 18.81 -3.38 -29.67
C SER A 314 17.31 -3.75 -29.75
N ILE A 315 16.84 -4.58 -28.81
CA ILE A 315 15.43 -4.98 -28.72
C ILE A 315 14.56 -3.80 -28.25
N LEU A 316 15.04 -2.99 -27.31
CA LEU A 316 14.32 -1.81 -26.81
C LEU A 316 14.19 -0.71 -27.87
N HIS A 317 15.22 -0.48 -28.69
CA HIS A 317 15.13 0.44 -29.82
C HIS A 317 14.05 0.04 -30.84
N ARG A 318 13.88 -1.27 -31.10
CA ARG A 318 12.80 -1.77 -31.97
C ARG A 318 11.42 -1.56 -31.36
N ILE A 319 11.26 -1.77 -30.06
CA ILE A 319 9.98 -1.52 -29.37
C ILE A 319 9.66 -0.02 -29.36
N GLN A 320 10.64 0.86 -29.13
CA GLN A 320 10.50 2.31 -29.20
C GLN A 320 10.10 2.80 -30.60
N ALA A 321 10.74 2.26 -31.65
CA ALA A 321 10.37 2.55 -33.03
C ALA A 321 8.95 2.10 -33.37
N THR A 322 8.46 1.04 -32.73
CA THR A 322 7.12 0.47 -32.97
C THR A 322 6.03 1.17 -32.17
N THR A 323 6.34 1.65 -30.96
CA THR A 323 5.33 2.14 -29.99
C THR A 323 5.34 3.65 -29.79
N GLY A 324 6.37 4.37 -30.29
CA GLY A 324 6.50 5.82 -30.14
C GLY A 324 6.84 6.29 -28.72
N ILE A 325 6.92 5.38 -27.76
CA ILE A 325 7.32 5.67 -26.38
C ILE A 325 8.84 5.78 -26.35
N LYS A 326 9.37 6.92 -25.88
CA LYS A 326 10.81 7.13 -25.71
C LYS A 326 11.30 6.30 -24.51
N ILE A 327 11.74 5.09 -24.79
CA ILE A 327 12.21 4.10 -23.79
C ILE A 327 13.68 4.40 -23.42
N ILE A 328 14.44 4.96 -24.36
CA ILE A 328 15.82 5.47 -24.19
C ILE A 328 15.84 7.00 -24.29
#